data_AF-A0A800KP35-F1
#
_entry.id   AF-A0A800KP35-F1
#
_cell.length_a   1.000
_cell.length_b   1.000
_cell.length_c   1.000
_cell.angle_alpha   90.00
_cell.angle_beta   90.00
_cell.angle_gamma   90.00
#
_symmetry.space_group_name_H-M   'P 1'
#
loop_
_entity.id
_entity.type
_entity.pdbx_description
1 polymer ?
#
loop_
_entity_poly.entity_id
_entity_poly.type
_entity_poly.pdbx_seq_one_letter_code
_entity_poly.pdbx_strand_id
1 'polypeptide(L)' 'MEQDRQVGRVDIHFIPEMVHVAVSVDESLTQETVQQIIDTVDEDLVDAVGINRGNFVVRIFQGRETGVLSDDN' A
#
# COMPACT_ATOMS: atom_id res chain seq x y z
N MET A 1 8.41 -19.68 -14.91
CA MET A 1 8.57 -18.36 -14.30
C MET A 1 7.56 -18.35 -13.17
N GLU A 2 8.03 -18.34 -11.93
CA GLU A 2 7.15 -18.14 -10.78
C GLU A 2 6.44 -16.82 -11.06
N GLN A 3 5.12 -16.88 -11.26
CA GLN A 3 4.36 -15.70 -11.62
C GLN A 3 4.57 -14.67 -10.51
N ASP A 4 4.74 -13.40 -10.90
CA ASP A 4 4.74 -12.23 -10.01
C ASP A 4 3.62 -12.40 -8.98
N ARG A 5 3.96 -12.97 -7.81
CA ARG A 5 2.99 -13.31 -6.80
C ARG A 5 2.59 -12.00 -6.19
N GLN A 6 1.32 -11.63 -6.32
CA GLN A 6 0.80 -10.50 -5.58
C GLN A 6 0.98 -10.77 -4.07
N VAL A 7 1.88 -10.02 -3.44
CA VAL A 7 2.19 -10.11 -2.00
C VAL A 7 1.41 -9.10 -1.17
N GLY A 8 0.61 -8.25 -1.83
CA GLY A 8 -0.18 -7.22 -1.19
C GLY A 8 -0.93 -6.32 -2.17
N ARG A 9 -1.53 -5.27 -1.63
CA ARG A 9 -2.33 -4.26 -2.32
C ARG A 9 -2.06 -2.90 -1.69
N VAL A 10 -1.94 -1.86 -2.52
CA VAL A 10 -1.80 -0.47 -2.07
C VAL A 10 -3.00 0.31 -2.59
N ASP A 11 -3.77 0.90 -1.67
CA ASP A 11 -4.89 1.79 -1.97
C ASP A 11 -4.51 3.22 -1.60
N ILE A 12 -4.54 4.11 -2.59
CA ILE A 12 -4.17 5.52 -2.41
C ILE A 12 -5.42 6.38 -2.58
N HIS A 13 -5.71 7.20 -1.58
CA HIS A 13 -6.85 8.10 -1.58
C HIS A 13 -6.35 9.54 -1.50
N PHE A 14 -6.65 10.32 -2.54
CA PHE A 14 -6.37 11.75 -2.59
C PHE A 14 -7.56 12.50 -1.99
N ILE A 15 -7.32 13.24 -0.93
CA ILE A 15 -8.27 14.20 -0.37
C ILE A 15 -7.65 15.60 -0.46
N PRO A 16 -8.46 16.69 -0.39
CA PRO A 16 -7.90 18.03 -0.37
C PRO A 16 -6.82 18.14 0.73
N GLU A 17 -5.63 18.57 0.32
CA GLU A 17 -4.47 18.81 1.20
C GLU A 17 -3.84 17.58 1.86
N MET A 18 -4.32 16.34 1.66
CA MET A 18 -3.79 15.14 2.31
C MET A 18 -3.89 13.88 1.45
N VAL A 19 -2.96 12.94 1.64
CA VAL A 19 -2.99 11.62 1.01
C VAL A 19 -3.02 10.51 2.06
N HIS A 20 -3.97 9.60 1.88
CA HIS A 20 -4.09 8.39 2.67
C HIS A 20 -3.67 7.18 1.86
N VAL A 21 -2.79 6.37 2.43
CA VAL A 21 -2.35 5.11 1.85
C VAL A 21 -2.72 3.98 2.78
N ALA A 22 -3.38 2.96 2.25
CA ALA A 22 -3.58 1.70 2.92
C ALA A 22 -2.79 0.63 2.16
N VAL A 23 -1.87 -0.03 2.85
CA VAL A 23 -1.14 -1.18 2.31
C VAL A 23 -1.63 -2.43 3.03
N SER A 24 -2.16 -3.38 2.28
CA SER A 24 -2.50 -4.70 2.79
C SER A 24 -1.47 -5.69 2.26
N VAL A 25 -0.81 -6.46 3.12
CA VAL A 25 0.22 -7.44 2.75
C VAL A 25 -0.14 -8.83 3.26
N ASP A 26 0.38 -9.85 2.58
CA ASP A 26 0.19 -11.25 2.97
C ASP A 26 0.77 -11.53 4.37
N GLU A 27 0.06 -12.36 5.14
CA GLU A 27 0.47 -12.78 6.48
C GLU A 27 1.83 -13.48 6.52
N SER A 28 2.29 -14.05 5.41
CA SER A 28 3.58 -14.73 5.33
C SER A 28 4.77 -13.78 5.25
N LEU A 29 4.58 -12.47 5.03
CA LEU A 29 5.68 -11.53 4.89
C LEU A 29 6.40 -11.28 6.23
N THR A 30 7.73 -11.17 6.15
CA THR A 30 8.54 -10.80 7.32
C THR A 30 8.41 -9.32 7.62
N GLN A 31 8.64 -8.92 8.88
CA GLN A 31 8.63 -7.49 9.24
C GLN A 31 9.65 -6.67 8.45
N GLU A 32 10.79 -7.24 8.09
CA GLU A 32 11.80 -6.57 7.26
C GLU A 32 11.25 -6.28 5.86
N THR A 33 10.60 -7.26 5.23
CA THR A 33 9.95 -7.08 3.94
C THR A 33 8.83 -6.04 4.01
N VAL A 34 8.04 -6.05 5.09
CA VAL A 34 7.00 -5.04 5.31
C VAL A 34 7.61 -3.65 5.44
N GLN A 35 8.73 -3.50 6.16
CA GLN A 35 9.42 -2.23 6.28
C GLN A 35 9.95 -1.72 4.93
N GLN A 36 10.53 -2.59 4.11
CA GLN A 36 10.96 -2.23 2.76
C GLN A 36 9.79 -1.72 1.91
N ILE A 37 8.62 -2.37 1.99
CA ILE A 37 7.41 -1.90 1.29
C ILE A 37 7.00 -0.51 1.78
N ILE A 38 7.02 -0.26 3.09
CA ILE A 38 6.71 1.06 3.66
C ILE A 38 7.66 2.12 3.10
N ASP A 39 8.96 1.84 3.12
CA ASP A 39 10.00 2.77 2.68
C ASP A 39 9.86 3.09 1.19
N THR A 40 9.62 2.08 0.35
CA THR A 40 9.35 2.26 -1.09
C THR A 40 8.09 3.08 -1.33
N VAL A 41 7.01 2.79 -0.59
CA VAL A 41 5.74 3.52 -0.73
C VAL A 41 5.89 4.99 -0.29
N ASP A 42 6.67 5.28 0.77
CA ASP A 42 6.96 6.67 1.18
C ASP A 42 7.77 7.41 0.11
N GLU A 43 8.85 6.81 -0.39
CA GLU A 43 9.72 7.41 -1.40
C GLU A 43 8.94 7.71 -2.70
N ASP A 44 8.29 6.68 -3.26
CA ASP A 44 7.57 6.80 -4.54
C ASP A 44 6.39 7.77 -4.45
N LEU A 45 5.66 7.83 -3.32
CA LEU A 45 4.49 8.70 -3.19
C LEU A 45 4.85 10.14 -2.86
N VAL A 46 5.90 10.38 -2.08
CA VAL A 46 6.41 11.74 -1.88
C VAL A 46 6.83 12.33 -3.22
N ASP A 47 7.52 11.53 -4.05
CA ASP A 47 7.99 11.95 -5.36
C ASP A 47 6.84 12.12 -6.38
N ALA A 48 5.89 11.19 -6.44
CA ALA A 48 4.82 11.20 -7.44
C ALA A 48 3.76 12.28 -7.19
N VAL A 49 3.48 12.61 -5.92
CA VAL A 49 2.34 13.47 -5.58
C VAL A 49 2.76 14.92 -5.27
N GLY A 50 4.05 15.17 -5.02
CA GLY A 50 4.55 16.54 -4.77
C GLY A 50 3.94 17.21 -3.54
N ILE A 51 3.44 16.41 -2.58
CA ILE A 51 2.84 16.89 -1.33
C ILE A 51 3.92 16.96 -0.26
N ASN A 52 3.83 17.95 0.63
CA ASN A 52 4.65 18.00 1.83
C ASN A 52 4.41 16.75 2.69
N ARG A 53 5.50 16.09 3.13
CA ARG A 53 5.49 14.91 4.03
C ARG A 53 4.57 15.04 5.26
N GLY A 54 4.27 16.27 5.71
CA GLY A 54 3.38 16.52 6.85
C GLY A 54 1.93 16.10 6.66
N ASN A 55 1.47 15.86 5.42
CA ASN A 55 0.08 15.54 5.11
C ASN A 55 -0.07 14.14 4.49
N PHE A 56 0.71 13.17 4.99
CA PHE A 56 0.77 11.82 4.48
C PHE A 56 0.58 10.80 5.61
N VAL A 57 -0.33 9.84 5.42
CA VAL A 57 -0.61 8.79 6.42
C VAL A 57 -0.63 7.44 5.73
N VAL A 58 0.28 6.55 6.15
CA VAL A 58 0.33 5.15 5.71
C VAL A 58 -0.22 4.24 6.80
N ARG A 59 -1.15 3.36 6.43
CA ARG A 59 -1.65 2.29 7.30
C ARG A 59 -1.28 0.95 6.70
N ILE A 60 -0.70 0.08 7.52
CA ILE A 60 -0.29 -1.25 7.10
C ILE A 60 -1.20 -2.29 7.76
N PHE A 61 -1.74 -3.19 6.95
CA PHE A 61 -2.52 -4.33 7.37
C PHE A 61 -1.79 -5.59 6.91
N GLN A 62 -1.57 -6.53 7.83
CA GLN A 62 -0.97 -7.81 7.50
C GLN A 62 -1.99 -8.92 7.77
N GLY A 63 -2.27 -9.72 6.75
CA GLY A 63 -3.31 -10.75 6.84
C GLY A 63 -3.54 -11.49 5.54
N ARG A 64 -4.68 -12.19 5.48
CA ARG A 64 -5.10 -12.96 4.31
C ARG A 64 -6.31 -12.30 3.66
N GLU A 65 -6.24 -12.08 2.35
CA GLU A 65 -7.42 -11.69 1.58
C GLU A 65 -8.46 -12.82 1.61
N THR A 66 -9.68 -12.49 2.01
CA THR A 66 -10.76 -13.48 2.18
C THR A 66 -11.69 -13.58 0.97
N GLY A 67 -11.63 -12.59 0.07
CA GLY A 67 -12.38 -12.54 -1.17
C GLY A 67 -12.44 -11.12 -1.74
N VAL A 68 -12.77 -11.03 -3.02
CA VAL A 68 -13.01 -9.76 -3.72
C VAL A 68 -14.43 -9.81 -4.26
N LEU A 69 -15.22 -8.79 -3.95
CA LEU A 69 -16.51 -8.57 -4.61
C LEU A 69 -16.34 -7.42 -5.60
N SER A 70 -16.58 -7.71 -6.87
CA SER A 70 -16.57 -6.73 -7.95
C SER A 70 -17.94 -6.74 -8.61
N ASP A 71 -18.51 -5.55 -8.80
CA ASP A 71 -19.71 -5.38 -9.62
C ASP A 71 -19.24 -5.34 -11.08
N ASP A 72 -19.16 -6.52 -11.72
CA ASP A 72 -18.92 -6.64 -13.15
C ASP A 72 -20.26 -6.39 -13.87
N ASN A 73 -20.34 -5.30 -14.64
CA ASN A 73 -21.47 -5.04 -15.54
C ASN A 73 -21.24 -5.64 -16.93
#